data_AF-A0A2E1FNX0-F1
#
_entry.id   AF-A0A2E1FNX0-F1
#
_cell.length_a   1.000
_cell.length_b   1.000
_cell.length_c   1.000
_cell.angle_alpha   90.00
_cell.angle_beta   90.00
_cell.angle_gamma   90.00
#
_symmetry.space_group_name_H-M   'P 1'
#
loop_
_entity.id
_entity.type
_entity.pdbx_description
1 polymer ?
#
loop_
_entity_poly.entity_id
_entity_poly.type
_entity_poly.pdbx_seq_one_letter_code
_entity_poly.pdbx_strand_id
1 'polypeptide(L)'
;MYFYNMQLRLIIIYKCTLFLFCLALSIVSFSQDQNIQNLTSSPISLDHFPLLNFNPELKSSLRAPDQWELAINVAADNKEVQSLIMTFYRDNDYAELQWLNLWHSRCADIWREIADSLHLPISASFIPLMLERNNLKLCSCTDSGAVLKDFVGLENESTEVITKLEEVFKKSEQKHEPFMVWLHELRIIIRLLENFELPDYKDKWLNNKAVKKRHTVLKGETLYRLSVLYQVRIQDIQLLNELGNSTVISEGQSLFIPVE
;
A
#
# COMPACT_ATOMS: atom_id res chain seq x y z
N MET A 1 5.67 5.17 -10.93
CA MET A 1 4.91 5.97 -11.93
C MET A 1 4.04 5.12 -12.86
N TYR A 2 3.92 3.79 -12.66
CA TYR A 2 3.09 2.89 -13.48
C TYR A 2 1.74 2.50 -12.84
N PHE A 3 1.55 2.79 -11.54
CA PHE A 3 0.42 2.30 -10.73
C PHE A 3 -0.98 2.82 -11.13
N TYR A 4 -1.09 3.90 -11.93
CA TYR A 4 -2.35 4.67 -12.00
C TYR A 4 -3.06 4.75 -13.36
N ASN A 5 -2.44 4.33 -14.47
CA ASN A 5 -3.09 4.47 -15.78
C ASN A 5 -4.04 3.30 -16.14
N MET A 6 -4.12 2.25 -15.32
CA MET A 6 -4.83 1.02 -15.67
C MET A 6 -6.18 0.84 -14.94
N GLN A 7 -6.33 1.36 -13.71
CA GLN A 7 -7.59 1.28 -12.94
C GLN A 7 -8.75 2.00 -13.64
N LEU A 8 -8.52 3.15 -14.28
CA LEU A 8 -9.55 3.82 -15.07
C LEU A 8 -9.84 3.13 -16.41
N ARG A 9 -8.81 2.64 -17.12
CA ARG A 9 -9.02 2.14 -18.50
C ARG A 9 -9.87 0.88 -18.54
N LEU A 10 -9.63 -0.13 -17.69
CA LEU A 10 -10.42 -1.37 -17.76
C LEU A 10 -11.86 -1.22 -17.24
N ILE A 11 -12.10 -0.38 -16.23
CA ILE A 11 -13.43 -0.19 -15.65
C ILE A 11 -14.28 0.77 -16.50
N ILE A 12 -13.69 1.82 -17.09
CA ILE A 12 -14.38 2.72 -18.03
C ILE A 12 -14.67 1.99 -19.36
N ILE A 13 -13.76 1.13 -19.84
CA ILE A 13 -14.00 0.31 -21.02
C ILE A 13 -15.22 -0.59 -20.81
N TYR A 14 -15.46 -1.14 -19.62
CA TYR A 14 -16.65 -1.96 -19.33
C TYR A 14 -17.98 -1.20 -19.41
N LYS A 15 -18.00 0.11 -19.18
CA LYS A 15 -19.18 0.96 -19.48
C LYS A 15 -19.32 1.28 -20.97
N CYS A 16 -18.24 1.22 -21.75
CA CYS A 16 -18.26 1.43 -23.21
C CYS A 16 -18.49 0.13 -24.02
N THR A 17 -18.13 -1.05 -23.49
CA THR A 17 -18.24 -2.33 -24.22
C THR A 17 -19.61 -2.99 -24.10
N LEU A 18 -20.54 -2.43 -23.32
CA LEU A 18 -21.97 -2.81 -23.41
C LEU A 18 -22.67 -2.19 -24.64
N PHE A 19 -21.98 -1.37 -25.45
CA PHE A 19 -22.58 -0.71 -26.62
C PHE A 19 -22.02 -1.15 -27.98
N LEU A 20 -20.96 -1.98 -28.06
CA LEU A 20 -20.40 -2.37 -29.36
C LEU A 20 -20.08 -3.87 -29.45
N PHE A 21 -20.86 -4.48 -30.35
CA PHE A 21 -20.87 -5.83 -30.90
C PHE A 21 -19.51 -6.45 -31.29
N CYS A 22 -19.48 -7.79 -31.16
CA CYS A 22 -18.96 -8.82 -32.07
C CYS A 22 -17.46 -9.00 -32.40
N LEU A 23 -17.09 -10.31 -32.35
CA LEU A 23 -16.14 -11.05 -33.20
C LEU A 23 -14.65 -10.73 -33.09
N ALA A 24 -13.87 -11.62 -32.48
CA ALA A 24 -13.10 -12.65 -33.20
C ALA A 24 -12.17 -13.43 -32.24
N LEU A 25 -12.14 -14.74 -32.44
CA LEU A 25 -11.21 -15.70 -31.83
C LEU A 25 -9.80 -15.55 -32.41
N SER A 26 -8.78 -15.77 -31.59
CA SER A 26 -7.59 -16.50 -32.03
C SER A 26 -6.88 -17.17 -30.85
N ILE A 27 -6.38 -18.36 -31.16
CA ILE A 27 -5.81 -19.39 -30.30
C ILE A 27 -4.30 -19.14 -30.25
N VAL A 28 -3.67 -19.21 -29.07
CA VAL A 28 -2.22 -19.46 -28.98
C VAL A 28 -1.93 -20.48 -27.88
N SER A 29 -1.00 -21.35 -28.23
CA SER A 29 -0.72 -22.70 -27.75
C SER A 29 0.00 -22.74 -26.40
N PHE A 30 -0.29 -23.82 -25.67
CA PHE A 30 0.40 -24.28 -24.47
C PHE A 30 1.81 -24.80 -24.82
N SER A 31 2.82 -24.44 -24.03
CA SER A 31 4.05 -25.24 -23.90
C SER A 31 4.51 -25.21 -22.44
N GLN A 32 4.55 -26.40 -21.84
CA GLN A 32 5.17 -26.63 -20.53
C GLN A 32 6.68 -26.62 -20.71
N ASP A 33 7.40 -25.98 -19.79
CA ASP A 33 8.68 -26.52 -19.34
C ASP A 33 8.83 -26.25 -17.85
N GLN A 34 9.02 -27.33 -17.09
CA GLN A 34 9.24 -27.29 -15.66
C GLN A 34 10.72 -27.13 -15.39
N ASN A 35 11.08 -26.16 -14.55
CA ASN A 35 12.29 -26.28 -13.74
C ASN A 35 12.03 -25.64 -12.37
N ILE A 36 11.81 -26.53 -11.40
CA ILE A 36 11.68 -26.22 -9.98
C ILE A 36 13.08 -25.91 -9.46
N GLN A 37 13.31 -24.67 -9.01
CA GLN A 37 14.42 -24.37 -8.11
C GLN A 37 13.88 -23.84 -6.79
N ASN A 38 14.21 -24.59 -5.74
CA ASN A 38 13.92 -24.30 -4.34
C ASN A 38 14.35 -22.87 -3.97
N LEU A 39 13.43 -22.06 -3.44
CA LEU A 39 13.76 -20.77 -2.84
C LEU A 39 14.44 -21.00 -1.49
N THR A 40 15.76 -21.17 -1.52
CA THR A 40 16.60 -20.90 -0.36
C THR A 40 16.89 -19.40 -0.29
N SER A 41 16.72 -18.87 0.91
CA SER A 41 16.98 -17.50 1.35
C SER A 41 18.23 -16.88 0.71
N SER A 42 18.02 -16.07 -0.32
CA SER A 42 19.02 -15.10 -0.81
C SER A 42 18.34 -13.73 -0.88
N PRO A 43 19.01 -12.64 -0.45
CA PRO A 43 18.41 -11.31 -0.50
C PRO A 43 18.22 -10.89 -1.97
N ILE A 44 16.97 -10.95 -2.45
CA ILE A 44 16.59 -10.55 -3.82
C ILE A 44 17.11 -9.13 -4.11
N SER A 45 17.82 -8.93 -5.22
CA SER A 45 18.16 -7.57 -5.69
C SER A 45 16.92 -6.94 -6.33
N LEU A 46 16.59 -5.68 -5.98
CA LEU A 46 15.46 -4.95 -6.58
C LEU A 46 15.63 -4.70 -8.09
N ASP A 47 16.83 -4.92 -8.63
CA ASP A 47 17.14 -4.75 -10.06
C ASP A 47 16.32 -5.66 -10.98
N HIS A 48 15.77 -6.76 -10.44
CA HIS A 48 14.93 -7.72 -11.17
C HIS A 48 13.58 -7.93 -10.50
N PHE A 49 13.08 -6.90 -9.81
CA PHE A 49 11.77 -6.91 -9.18
C PHE A 49 10.71 -6.28 -10.11
N PRO A 50 9.49 -6.81 -10.19
CA PRO A 50 8.93 -7.99 -9.49
C PRO A 50 9.45 -9.32 -10.07
N LEU A 51 9.37 -10.40 -9.28
CA LEU A 51 9.78 -11.74 -9.71
C LEU A 51 8.88 -12.23 -10.85
N LEU A 52 9.50 -12.75 -11.91
CA LEU A 52 8.81 -13.39 -13.02
C LEU A 52 8.21 -14.74 -12.59
N ASN A 53 7.05 -15.10 -13.14
CA ASN A 53 6.33 -16.35 -12.87
C ASN A 53 6.03 -16.59 -11.38
N PHE A 54 5.85 -15.53 -10.59
CA PHE A 54 5.47 -15.64 -9.19
C PHE A 54 4.04 -16.17 -9.07
N ASN A 55 3.85 -17.25 -8.32
CA ASN A 55 2.54 -17.81 -8.02
C ASN A 55 2.41 -18.03 -6.50
N PRO A 56 1.65 -17.19 -5.79
CA PRO A 56 1.55 -17.28 -4.34
C PRO A 56 0.73 -18.49 -3.89
N GLU A 57 1.17 -19.15 -2.82
CA GLU A 57 0.44 -20.23 -2.16
C GLU A 57 -0.28 -19.71 -0.90
N LEU A 58 -1.27 -20.47 -0.41
CA LEU A 58 -1.94 -20.16 0.86
C LEU A 58 -1.06 -20.53 2.05
N LYS A 59 -1.14 -19.74 3.12
CA LYS A 59 -0.54 -20.09 4.40
C LYS A 59 -1.12 -21.39 4.97
N SER A 60 -0.30 -22.12 5.69
CA SER A 60 -0.72 -23.32 6.42
C SER A 60 -1.82 -23.05 7.46
N SER A 61 -1.89 -21.82 7.97
CA SER A 61 -2.94 -21.33 8.86
C SER A 61 -3.47 -20.00 8.35
N LEU A 62 -4.79 -19.89 8.23
CA LEU A 62 -5.47 -18.68 7.78
C LEU A 62 -6.00 -17.86 8.96
N ARG A 63 -5.89 -16.53 8.87
CA ARG A 63 -6.47 -15.64 9.90
C ARG A 63 -7.97 -15.48 9.67
N ALA A 64 -8.76 -15.75 10.71
CA ALA A 64 -10.19 -15.45 10.71
C ALA A 64 -10.43 -13.93 10.49
N PRO A 65 -11.44 -13.54 9.70
CA PRO A 65 -11.77 -12.13 9.52
C PRO A 65 -12.23 -11.51 10.85
N ASP A 66 -11.81 -10.27 11.10
CA ASP A 66 -12.30 -9.49 12.24
C ASP A 66 -13.62 -8.77 11.90
N GLN A 67 -14.21 -8.08 12.89
CA GLN A 67 -15.52 -7.44 12.74
C GLN A 67 -15.58 -6.41 11.60
N TRP A 68 -14.51 -5.63 11.40
CA TRP A 68 -14.46 -4.64 10.33
C TRP A 68 -14.38 -5.31 8.96
N GLU A 69 -13.65 -6.42 8.84
CA GLU A 69 -13.63 -7.17 7.59
C GLU A 69 -14.97 -7.79 7.26
N LEU A 70 -15.73 -8.25 8.26
CA LEU A 70 -17.11 -8.70 8.05
C LEU A 70 -17.99 -7.55 7.53
N ALA A 71 -17.86 -6.36 8.11
CA ALA A 71 -18.58 -5.17 7.66
C ALA A 71 -18.22 -4.79 6.22
N ILE A 72 -16.92 -4.77 5.89
CA ILE A 72 -16.41 -4.49 4.55
C ILE A 72 -16.88 -5.56 3.56
N ASN A 73 -16.89 -6.84 3.95
CA ASN A 73 -17.39 -7.93 3.11
C ASN A 73 -18.86 -7.73 2.73
N VAL A 74 -19.70 -7.32 3.69
CA VAL A 74 -21.12 -7.06 3.45
C VAL A 74 -21.32 -5.83 2.57
N ALA A 75 -20.56 -4.75 2.80
CA ALA A 75 -20.66 -3.54 2.01
C ALA A 75 -20.13 -3.73 0.57
N ALA A 76 -19.05 -4.48 0.40
CA ALA A 76 -18.37 -4.76 -0.86
C ALA A 76 -18.63 -6.20 -1.35
N ASP A 77 -19.91 -6.55 -1.52
CA ASP A 77 -20.37 -7.87 -2.00
C ASP A 77 -20.78 -7.86 -3.50
N ASN A 78 -20.03 -7.15 -4.33
CA ASN A 78 -20.16 -7.27 -5.79
C ASN A 78 -19.17 -8.31 -6.36
N LYS A 79 -19.71 -9.43 -6.87
CA LYS A 79 -18.91 -10.54 -7.40
C LYS A 79 -18.20 -10.20 -8.69
N GLU A 80 -18.80 -9.38 -9.54
CA GLU A 80 -18.22 -8.96 -10.82
C GLU A 80 -16.98 -8.09 -10.58
N VAL A 81 -17.08 -7.12 -9.66
CA VAL A 81 -15.96 -6.26 -9.24
C VAL A 81 -14.87 -7.09 -8.58
N GLN A 82 -15.24 -8.01 -7.66
CA GLN A 82 -14.27 -8.93 -7.05
C GLN A 82 -13.54 -9.76 -8.11
N SER A 83 -14.27 -10.33 -9.07
CA SER A 83 -13.69 -11.13 -10.15
C SER A 83 -12.73 -10.30 -11.00
N LEU A 84 -13.11 -9.07 -11.33
CA LEU A 84 -12.29 -8.17 -12.13
C LEU A 84 -10.96 -7.85 -11.43
N ILE A 85 -11.00 -7.52 -10.14
CA ILE A 85 -9.80 -7.24 -9.35
C ILE A 85 -8.90 -8.48 -9.23
N MET A 86 -9.47 -9.65 -8.96
CA MET A 86 -8.70 -10.90 -8.87
C MET A 86 -8.08 -11.32 -10.21
N THR A 87 -8.79 -11.12 -11.32
CA THR A 87 -8.26 -11.33 -12.67
C THR A 87 -7.10 -10.38 -12.95
N PHE A 88 -7.22 -9.10 -12.57
CA PHE A 88 -6.12 -8.13 -12.71
C PHE A 88 -4.83 -8.59 -12.01
N TYR A 89 -4.91 -9.08 -10.76
CA TYR A 89 -3.73 -9.62 -10.08
C TYR A 89 -3.13 -10.82 -10.80
N ARG A 90 -3.96 -11.71 -11.35
CA ARG A 90 -3.51 -12.91 -12.07
C ARG A 90 -2.88 -12.58 -13.42
N ASP A 91 -3.52 -11.73 -14.21
CA ASP A 91 -3.08 -11.35 -15.56
C ASP A 91 -1.80 -10.50 -15.54
N ASN A 92 -1.49 -9.90 -14.40
CA ASN A 92 -0.23 -9.20 -14.15
C ASN A 92 0.82 -10.12 -13.50
N ASP A 93 0.66 -11.44 -13.51
CA ASP A 93 1.56 -12.41 -12.86
C ASP A 93 1.87 -12.03 -11.39
N TYR A 94 0.85 -11.50 -10.70
CA TYR A 94 0.90 -11.00 -9.32
C TYR A 94 1.98 -9.95 -9.06
N ALA A 95 2.55 -9.30 -10.07
CA ALA A 95 3.57 -8.26 -9.87
C ALA A 95 3.08 -7.11 -8.99
N GLU A 96 1.81 -6.70 -9.13
CA GLU A 96 1.19 -5.71 -8.24
C GLU A 96 1.08 -6.17 -6.78
N LEU A 97 0.76 -7.44 -6.55
CA LEU A 97 0.75 -8.00 -5.19
C LEU A 97 2.16 -8.03 -4.60
N GLN A 98 3.17 -8.34 -5.42
CA GLN A 98 4.57 -8.31 -4.99
C GLN A 98 4.97 -6.90 -4.55
N TRP A 99 4.70 -5.87 -5.37
CA TRP A 99 4.97 -4.48 -5.00
C TRP A 99 4.26 -4.09 -3.71
N LEU A 100 2.99 -4.44 -3.59
CA LEU A 100 2.21 -4.16 -2.40
C LEU A 100 2.79 -4.84 -1.16
N ASN A 101 3.20 -6.10 -1.26
CA ASN A 101 3.84 -6.84 -0.17
C ASN A 101 5.19 -6.22 0.25
N LEU A 102 6.00 -5.80 -0.73
CA LEU A 102 7.28 -5.12 -0.47
C LEU A 102 7.08 -3.87 0.38
N TRP A 103 6.11 -3.02 0.01
CA TRP A 103 5.79 -1.80 0.75
C TRP A 103 5.10 -2.07 2.07
N HIS A 104 4.17 -3.02 2.12
CA HIS A 104 3.54 -3.43 3.36
C HIS A 104 4.58 -3.91 4.39
N SER A 105 5.55 -4.73 3.96
CA SER A 105 6.65 -5.23 4.81
C SER A 105 7.49 -4.12 5.46
N ARG A 106 7.46 -2.90 4.91
CA ARG A 106 8.16 -1.73 5.47
C ARG A 106 7.47 -1.16 6.70
N CYS A 107 6.14 -1.07 6.67
CA CYS A 107 5.35 -0.32 7.66
C CYS A 107 4.39 -1.19 8.48
N ALA A 108 4.23 -2.48 8.13
CA ALA A 108 3.24 -3.38 8.73
C ALA A 108 3.30 -3.39 10.27
N ASP A 109 4.49 -3.57 10.85
CA ASP A 109 4.63 -3.63 12.31
C ASP A 109 4.28 -2.29 12.97
N ILE A 110 4.68 -1.17 12.36
CA ILE A 110 4.36 0.18 12.87
C ILE A 110 2.84 0.41 12.84
N TRP A 111 2.17 0.09 11.74
CA TRP A 111 0.73 0.26 11.63
C TRP A 111 -0.06 -0.68 12.54
N ARG A 112 0.44 -1.91 12.75
CA ARG A 112 -0.13 -2.85 13.73
C ARG A 112 0.03 -2.33 15.15
N GLU A 113 1.22 -1.86 15.54
CA GLU A 113 1.46 -1.26 16.86
C GLU A 113 0.56 -0.03 17.10
N ILE A 114 0.38 0.84 16.10
CA ILE A 114 -0.53 1.98 16.20
C ILE A 114 -1.97 1.50 16.36
N ALA A 115 -2.44 0.55 15.53
CA ALA A 115 -3.78 -0.01 15.64
C ALA A 115 -4.04 -0.63 17.02
N ASP A 116 -3.10 -1.44 17.52
CA ASP A 116 -3.17 -2.08 18.83
C ASP A 116 -3.22 -1.04 19.96
N SER A 117 -2.41 0.03 19.88
CA SER A 117 -2.40 1.13 20.86
C SER A 117 -3.71 1.91 20.91
N LEU A 118 -4.45 1.89 19.81
CA LEU A 118 -5.78 2.51 19.67
C LEU A 118 -6.92 1.51 19.90
N HIS A 119 -6.60 0.25 20.25
CA HIS A 119 -7.56 -0.85 20.43
C HIS A 119 -8.40 -1.17 19.18
N LEU A 120 -7.86 -0.88 17.99
CA LEU A 120 -8.51 -1.17 16.71
C LEU A 120 -8.22 -2.60 16.24
N PRO A 121 -9.11 -3.21 15.45
CA PRO A 121 -8.86 -4.54 14.89
C PRO A 121 -7.68 -4.52 13.89
N ILE A 122 -7.06 -5.69 13.67
CA ILE A 122 -5.88 -5.85 12.80
C ILE A 122 -6.15 -5.31 11.39
N SER A 123 -7.36 -5.49 10.85
CA SER A 123 -7.72 -4.95 9.53
C SER A 123 -7.54 -3.44 9.40
N ALA A 124 -7.61 -2.69 10.50
CA ALA A 124 -7.34 -1.25 10.52
C ALA A 124 -5.92 -0.94 10.03
N SER A 125 -4.92 -1.79 10.34
CA SER A 125 -3.52 -1.54 9.97
C SER A 125 -3.26 -1.53 8.46
N PHE A 126 -4.23 -1.95 7.65
CA PHE A 126 -4.16 -1.94 6.18
C PHE A 126 -4.71 -0.66 5.55
N ILE A 127 -5.44 0.16 6.32
CA ILE A 127 -6.00 1.43 5.83
C ILE A 127 -4.90 2.38 5.35
N PRO A 128 -3.79 2.61 6.09
CA PRO A 128 -2.72 3.49 5.64
C PRO A 128 -2.08 3.02 4.32
N LEU A 129 -1.85 1.71 4.17
CA LEU A 129 -1.35 1.11 2.93
C LEU A 129 -2.25 1.48 1.75
N MET A 130 -3.56 1.33 1.94
CA MET A 130 -4.55 1.59 0.91
C MET A 130 -4.72 3.05 0.59
N LEU A 131 -4.52 3.98 1.53
CA LEU A 131 -4.60 5.43 1.29
C LEU A 131 -3.32 5.99 0.66
N GLU A 132 -2.17 5.45 1.03
CA GLU A 132 -0.86 5.91 0.56
C GLU A 132 -0.35 5.16 -0.67
N ARG A 133 -1.15 4.26 -1.27
CA ARG A 133 -0.69 3.35 -2.33
C ARG A 133 0.05 4.01 -3.50
N ASN A 134 -0.29 5.26 -3.81
CA ASN A 134 0.35 6.05 -4.88
C ASN A 134 1.69 6.68 -4.47
N ASN A 135 1.93 6.80 -3.17
CA ASN A 135 3.04 7.49 -2.54
C ASN A 135 3.84 6.58 -1.60
N LEU A 136 3.69 5.25 -1.68
CA LEU A 136 4.32 4.29 -0.76
C LEU A 136 5.83 4.43 -0.64
N LYS A 137 6.49 4.89 -1.72
CA LYS A 137 7.93 5.18 -1.71
C LYS A 137 8.31 6.35 -0.81
N LEU A 138 7.43 7.33 -0.68
CA LEU A 138 7.70 8.60 0.00
C LEU A 138 6.99 8.70 1.35
N CYS A 139 6.04 7.83 1.68
CA CYS A 139 5.25 7.99 2.89
C CYS A 139 6.01 7.57 4.17
N SER A 140 5.97 8.41 5.21
CA SER A 140 6.33 8.01 6.57
C SER A 140 5.30 7.02 7.10
N CYS A 141 5.75 5.88 7.62
CA CYS A 141 4.88 4.88 8.24
C CYS A 141 4.09 5.49 9.43
N THR A 142 4.73 6.35 10.23
CA THR A 142 4.08 6.97 11.39
C THR A 142 3.02 7.99 10.96
N ASP A 143 3.31 8.83 9.96
CA ASP A 143 2.36 9.86 9.51
C ASP A 143 1.16 9.23 8.82
N SER A 144 1.41 8.26 7.95
CA SER A 144 0.35 7.50 7.29
C SER A 144 -0.51 6.74 8.31
N GLY A 145 0.11 6.17 9.34
CA GLY A 145 -0.58 5.50 10.44
C GLY A 145 -1.41 6.44 11.32
N ALA A 146 -1.15 7.76 11.32
CA ALA A 146 -1.88 8.71 12.14
C ALA A 146 -3.39 8.76 11.79
N VAL A 147 -3.75 8.38 10.57
CA VAL A 147 -5.15 8.28 10.11
C VAL A 147 -5.99 7.32 10.96
N LEU A 148 -5.36 6.34 11.62
CA LEU A 148 -6.05 5.36 12.46
C LEU A 148 -6.73 6.02 13.66
N LYS A 149 -6.25 7.20 14.10
CA LYS A 149 -6.89 7.96 15.18
C LYS A 149 -8.31 8.41 14.83
N ASP A 150 -8.64 8.55 13.56
CA ASP A 150 -9.98 8.95 13.09
C ASP A 150 -11.02 7.83 13.28
N PHE A 151 -10.58 6.62 13.63
CA PHE A 151 -11.45 5.45 13.82
C PHE A 151 -11.62 5.00 15.28
N VAL A 152 -10.99 5.70 16.23
CA VAL A 152 -11.18 5.42 17.66
C VAL A 152 -12.65 5.57 18.04
N GLY A 153 -13.19 4.61 18.77
CA GLY A 153 -14.60 4.51 19.12
C GLY A 153 -15.45 3.71 18.13
N LEU A 154 -14.88 3.27 16.99
CA LEU A 154 -15.58 2.48 15.98
C LEU A 154 -15.25 0.98 16.06
N GLU A 155 -14.64 0.51 17.15
CA GLU A 155 -14.10 -0.85 17.28
C GLU A 155 -15.18 -1.90 17.06
N ASN A 156 -16.42 -1.62 17.52
CA ASN A 156 -17.57 -2.52 17.44
C ASN A 156 -18.71 -1.98 16.56
N GLU A 157 -18.52 -0.86 15.87
CA GLU A 157 -19.56 -0.10 15.14
C GLU A 157 -19.48 -0.38 13.62
N SER A 158 -19.85 -1.60 13.20
CA SER A 158 -19.70 -2.08 11.82
C SER A 158 -20.41 -1.22 10.74
N THR A 159 -21.46 -0.48 11.10
CA THR A 159 -22.18 0.39 10.16
C THR A 159 -21.48 1.73 9.95
N GLU A 160 -20.83 2.25 11.00
CA GLU A 160 -20.19 3.57 10.96
C GLU A 160 -18.79 3.50 10.33
N VAL A 161 -18.12 2.33 10.42
CA VAL A 161 -16.78 2.15 9.86
C VAL A 161 -16.74 2.40 8.34
N ILE A 162 -17.77 1.99 7.59
CA ILE A 162 -17.81 2.19 6.14
C ILE A 162 -17.94 3.67 5.80
N THR A 163 -18.79 4.39 6.53
CA THR A 163 -18.93 5.85 6.40
C THR A 163 -17.62 6.55 6.73
N LYS A 164 -16.95 6.15 7.82
CA LYS A 164 -15.65 6.73 8.19
C LYS A 164 -14.57 6.44 7.15
N LEU A 165 -14.53 5.22 6.60
CA LEU A 165 -13.62 4.87 5.50
C LEU A 165 -13.86 5.77 4.28
N GLU A 166 -15.12 6.04 3.93
CA GLU A 166 -15.45 6.95 2.82
C GLU A 166 -15.02 8.40 3.09
N GLU A 167 -15.20 8.89 4.31
CA GLU A 167 -14.76 10.22 4.73
C GLU A 167 -13.24 10.38 4.60
N VAL A 168 -12.48 9.40 5.11
CA VAL A 168 -11.02 9.39 5.04
C VAL A 168 -10.54 9.25 3.59
N PHE A 169 -11.16 8.35 2.82
CA PHE A 169 -10.90 8.18 1.39
C PHE A 169 -11.06 9.50 0.61
N LYS A 170 -12.14 10.25 0.84
CA LYS A 170 -12.40 11.54 0.19
C LYS A 170 -11.37 12.63 0.52
N LYS A 171 -10.67 12.52 1.65
CA LYS A 171 -9.59 13.44 2.04
C LYS A 171 -8.23 13.04 1.45
N SER A 172 -8.09 11.81 0.96
CA SER A 172 -6.84 11.30 0.39
C SER A 172 -6.61 11.75 -1.05
N GLU A 173 -5.40 11.50 -1.55
CA GLU A 173 -5.05 11.70 -2.96
C GLU A 173 -5.85 10.77 -3.91
N GLN A 174 -6.54 9.76 -3.37
CA GLN A 174 -7.33 8.80 -4.16
C GLN A 174 -8.81 9.17 -4.31
N LYS A 175 -9.23 10.32 -3.79
CA LYS A 175 -10.62 10.81 -3.86
C LYS A 175 -11.26 10.84 -5.26
N HIS A 176 -10.46 10.69 -6.31
CA HIS A 176 -10.90 10.64 -7.71
C HIS A 176 -11.34 9.24 -8.16
N GLU A 177 -11.01 8.19 -7.40
CA GLU A 177 -11.40 6.82 -7.70
C GLU A 177 -12.81 6.49 -7.20
N PRO A 178 -13.49 5.46 -7.75
CA PRO A 178 -14.76 5.00 -7.21
C PRO A 178 -14.56 4.35 -5.82
N PHE A 179 -15.17 4.94 -4.77
CA PHE A 179 -15.04 4.44 -3.39
C PHE A 179 -15.36 2.94 -3.25
N MET A 180 -16.42 2.46 -3.90
CA MET A 180 -16.78 1.04 -3.79
C MET A 180 -15.72 0.11 -4.41
N VAL A 181 -15.06 0.53 -5.49
CA VAL A 181 -13.94 -0.24 -6.07
C VAL A 181 -12.75 -0.21 -5.10
N TRP A 182 -12.43 0.94 -4.51
CA TRP A 182 -11.40 1.06 -3.49
C TRP A 182 -11.68 0.18 -2.26
N LEU A 183 -12.94 0.11 -1.81
CA LEU A 183 -13.36 -0.72 -0.68
C LEU A 183 -13.25 -2.22 -1.01
N HIS A 184 -13.60 -2.62 -2.22
CA HIS A 184 -13.37 -3.97 -2.75
C HIS A 184 -11.88 -4.33 -2.78
N GLU A 185 -11.03 -3.41 -3.20
CA GLU A 185 -9.59 -3.62 -3.23
C GLU A 185 -9.01 -3.74 -1.82
N LEU A 186 -9.43 -2.89 -0.86
CA LEU A 186 -9.02 -3.00 0.54
C LEU A 186 -9.35 -4.39 1.10
N ARG A 187 -10.59 -4.85 0.87
CA ARG A 187 -11.03 -6.20 1.25
C ARG A 187 -10.13 -7.30 0.69
N ILE A 188 -9.84 -7.25 -0.61
CA ILE A 188 -9.02 -8.24 -1.30
C ILE A 188 -7.59 -8.19 -0.76
N ILE A 189 -7.01 -7.00 -0.64
CA ILE A 189 -5.63 -6.79 -0.20
C ILE A 189 -5.39 -7.32 1.21
N ILE A 190 -6.29 -7.05 2.16
CA ILE A 190 -6.18 -7.61 3.51
C ILE A 190 -6.08 -9.14 3.42
N ARG A 191 -6.96 -9.77 2.63
CA ARG A 191 -7.00 -11.22 2.48
C ARG A 191 -5.76 -11.76 1.78
N LEU A 192 -5.27 -11.11 0.72
CA LEU A 192 -4.08 -11.55 0.00
C LEU A 192 -2.82 -11.44 0.88
N LEU A 193 -2.58 -10.29 1.52
CA LEU A 193 -1.39 -10.07 2.34
C LEU A 193 -1.39 -10.92 3.62
N GLU A 194 -2.54 -11.15 4.24
CA GLU A 194 -2.62 -11.92 5.48
C GLU A 194 -2.56 -13.44 5.24
N ASN A 195 -3.08 -13.94 4.11
CA ASN A 195 -3.29 -15.38 3.91
C ASN A 195 -2.40 -16.02 2.85
N PHE A 196 -1.65 -15.26 2.06
CA PHE A 196 -0.67 -15.84 1.13
C PHE A 196 0.72 -15.96 1.77
N GLU A 197 1.43 -17.04 1.44
CA GLU A 197 2.85 -17.20 1.73
C GLU A 197 3.64 -16.26 0.81
N LEU A 198 3.87 -15.05 1.28
CA LEU A 198 4.60 -14.00 0.56
C LEU A 198 6.01 -13.84 1.12
N PRO A 199 7.02 -13.53 0.29
CA PRO A 199 8.38 -13.28 0.78
C PRO A 199 8.40 -12.16 1.81
N ASP A 200 9.12 -12.36 2.91
CA ASP A 200 9.35 -11.32 3.90
C ASP A 200 10.48 -10.38 3.43
N TYR A 201 10.17 -9.09 3.35
CA TYR A 201 11.13 -8.06 2.98
C TYR A 201 11.58 -7.20 4.17
N LYS A 202 11.23 -7.55 5.40
CA LYS A 202 11.57 -6.78 6.60
C LYS A 202 13.06 -6.49 6.70
N ASP A 203 13.93 -7.48 6.44
CA ASP A 203 15.39 -7.30 6.46
C ASP A 203 15.89 -6.23 5.46
N LYS A 204 15.18 -6.00 4.34
CA LYS A 204 15.49 -4.89 3.42
C LYS A 204 15.31 -3.54 4.09
N TRP A 205 14.32 -3.44 4.96
CA TRP A 205 13.96 -2.22 5.68
C TRP A 205 14.65 -2.12 7.06
N LEU A 206 15.17 -3.22 7.62
CA LEU A 206 15.93 -3.22 8.89
C LEU A 206 17.30 -2.55 8.76
N ASN A 207 17.89 -2.52 7.56
CA ASN A 207 19.07 -1.69 7.28
C ASN A 207 18.72 -0.19 7.17
N ASN A 208 17.42 0.14 7.15
CA ASN A 208 16.82 1.47 7.20
C ASN A 208 16.10 1.73 8.53
N LYS A 209 16.56 1.10 9.63
CA LYS A 209 16.11 1.44 10.98
C LYS A 209 16.55 2.87 11.30
N ALA A 210 15.70 3.85 10.96
CA ALA A 210 15.85 5.28 11.20
C ALA A 210 17.33 5.71 11.28
N VAL A 211 18.09 5.40 10.22
CA VAL A 211 19.36 6.10 10.08
C VAL A 211 18.92 7.54 9.88
N LYS A 212 19.26 8.39 10.83
CA LYS A 212 19.03 9.82 10.73
C LYS A 212 20.36 10.44 10.42
N LYS A 213 20.47 11.04 9.24
CA LYS A 213 21.68 11.76 8.90
C LYS A 213 21.60 13.14 9.51
N ARG A 214 22.60 13.50 10.31
CA ARG A 214 22.76 14.88 10.73
C ARG A 214 23.22 15.70 9.53
N HIS A 215 22.48 16.74 9.18
CA HIS A 215 22.82 17.71 8.14
C HIS A 215 22.91 19.09 8.77
N THR A 216 23.96 19.84 8.44
CA THR A 216 24.10 21.24 8.84
C THR A 216 23.70 22.11 7.66
N VAL A 217 22.66 22.91 7.83
CA VAL A 217 22.10 23.76 6.78
C VAL A 217 23.14 24.74 6.27
N LEU A 218 23.41 24.70 4.98
CA LEU A 218 24.31 25.59 4.27
C LEU A 218 23.57 26.83 3.77
N LYS A 219 24.34 27.87 3.45
CA LYS A 219 23.82 29.13 2.95
C LYS A 219 22.94 28.92 1.70
N GLY A 220 21.69 29.37 1.78
CA GLY A 220 20.72 29.31 0.69
C GLY A 220 19.98 27.98 0.53
N GLU A 221 20.18 27.03 1.44
CA GLU A 221 19.35 25.82 1.49
C GLU A 221 17.96 26.10 2.05
N THR A 222 16.99 25.31 1.60
CA THR A 222 15.61 25.32 2.06
C THR A 222 15.17 23.90 2.34
N LEU A 223 14.13 23.70 3.16
CA LEU A 223 13.59 22.35 3.39
C LEU A 223 13.22 21.64 2.08
N TYR A 224 12.70 22.37 1.10
CA TYR A 224 12.40 21.81 -0.23
C TYR A 224 13.66 21.31 -0.95
N ARG A 225 14.76 22.08 -0.94
CA ARG A 225 16.02 21.63 -1.57
C ARG A 225 16.60 20.42 -0.85
N LEU A 226 16.49 20.39 0.48
CA LEU A 226 16.93 19.25 1.29
C LEU A 226 16.05 18.02 1.03
N SER A 227 14.73 18.18 0.93
CA SER A 227 13.81 17.08 0.64
C SER A 227 14.10 16.45 -0.71
N VAL A 228 14.41 17.27 -1.74
CA VAL A 228 14.85 16.79 -3.05
C VAL A 228 16.22 16.11 -2.99
N LEU A 229 17.18 16.73 -2.29
CA LEU A 229 18.55 16.21 -2.17
C LEU A 229 18.58 14.83 -1.49
N TYR A 230 17.79 14.66 -0.44
CA TYR A 230 17.74 13.45 0.37
C TYR A 230 16.60 12.48 -0.02
N GLN A 231 15.78 12.84 -1.01
CA GLN A 231 14.64 12.04 -1.47
C GLN A 231 13.63 11.69 -0.36
N VAL A 232 13.40 12.63 0.55
CA VAL A 232 12.42 12.51 1.65
C VAL A 232 11.32 13.56 1.48
N ARG A 233 10.20 13.45 2.21
CA ARG A 233 9.20 14.52 2.22
C ARG A 233 9.61 15.63 3.17
N ILE A 234 9.16 16.85 2.90
CA ILE A 234 9.39 18.01 3.77
C ILE A 234 8.79 17.75 5.16
N GLN A 235 7.60 17.15 5.20
CA GLN A 235 6.88 16.81 6.42
C GLN A 235 7.69 15.87 7.31
N ASP A 236 8.43 14.92 6.72
CA ASP A 236 9.26 13.99 7.48
C ASP A 236 10.45 14.72 8.14
N ILE A 237 11.05 15.69 7.44
CA ILE A 237 12.10 16.55 8.02
C ILE A 237 11.51 17.42 9.13
N GLN A 238 10.32 17.99 8.92
CA GLN A 238 9.65 18.84 9.90
C GLN A 238 9.32 18.08 11.19
N LEU A 239 8.73 16.90 11.07
CA LEU A 239 8.36 16.05 12.19
C LEU A 239 9.60 15.64 13.00
N LEU A 240 10.66 15.18 12.31
CA LEU A 240 11.88 14.69 12.96
C LEU A 240 12.66 15.79 13.71
N ASN A 241 12.44 17.05 13.36
CA ASN A 241 13.11 18.21 13.96
C ASN A 241 12.15 19.14 14.72
N GLU A 242 10.93 18.67 15.02
CA GLU A 242 9.93 19.41 15.81
C GLU A 242 9.60 20.82 15.24
N LEU A 243 9.65 20.97 13.91
CA LEU A 243 9.42 22.26 13.24
C LEU A 243 7.93 22.61 13.06
N GLY A 244 7.03 21.67 13.37
CA GLY A 244 5.60 21.79 13.06
C GLY A 244 5.38 22.03 11.56
N ASN A 245 4.52 22.99 11.21
CA ASN A 245 4.27 23.35 9.80
C ASN A 245 5.28 24.37 9.24
N SER A 246 6.31 24.76 10.01
CA SER A 246 7.29 25.76 9.57
C SER A 246 8.24 25.21 8.52
N THR A 247 8.46 25.95 7.45
CA THR A 247 9.49 25.64 6.44
C THR A 247 10.75 26.49 6.58
N VAL A 248 10.80 27.35 7.61
CA VAL A 248 11.91 28.26 7.87
C VAL A 248 13.05 27.50 8.56
N ILE A 249 14.22 27.54 7.96
CA ILE A 249 15.48 27.00 8.50
C ILE A 249 16.58 28.04 8.38
N SER A 250 17.56 28.00 9.27
CA SER A 250 18.67 28.96 9.30
C SER A 250 19.99 28.31 8.90
N GLU A 251 20.86 29.07 8.25
CA GLU A 251 22.25 28.66 8.01
C GLU A 251 22.92 28.25 9.34
N GLY A 252 23.64 27.13 9.34
CA GLY A 252 24.28 26.55 10.51
C GLY A 252 23.36 25.71 11.40
N GLN A 253 22.05 25.68 11.16
CA GLN A 253 21.11 24.83 11.89
C GLN A 253 21.41 23.34 11.64
N SER A 254 21.43 22.54 12.71
CA SER A 254 21.56 21.09 12.59
C SER A 254 20.17 20.46 12.48
N LEU A 255 19.92 19.76 11.38
CA LEU A 255 18.71 18.99 11.13
C LEU A 255 19.05 17.50 11.11
N PHE A 256 18.18 16.69 11.69
CA PHE A 256 18.11 15.27 11.44
C PHE A 256 17.29 15.04 10.18
N ILE A 257 17.89 14.40 9.18
CA ILE A 257 17.23 14.04 7.94
C ILE A 257 16.94 12.55 8.01
N PRO A 258 15.68 12.11 7.79
CA PRO A 258 15.39 10.70 7.62
C PRO A 258 16.24 10.17 6.46
N VAL A 259 16.93 9.06 6.65
CA VAL A 259 17.50 8.31 5.53
C VAL A 259 16.95 6.89 5.58
N GLU A 260 16.19 6.58 4.54
CA GLU A 260 16.00 5.23 4.02
C GLU A 260 17.21 4.85 3.13
#